data_AF-A0A1M5ETB6-F1
#
_entry.id   AF-A0A1M5ETB6-F1
#
_cell.length_a   1.000
_cell.length_b   1.000
_cell.length_c   1.000
_cell.angle_alpha   90.00
_cell.angle_beta   90.00
_cell.angle_gamma   90.00
#
_symmetry.space_group_name_H-M   'P 1'
#
loop_
_entity.id
_entity.type
_entity.pdbx_description
1 polymer ?
#
loop_
_entity_poly.entity_id
_entity_poly.type
_entity_poly.pdbx_seq_one_letter_code
_entity_poly.pdbx_strand_id
1 'polypeptide(L)'
;MTTVRGAVWLGVVALAGVVVYAVLVVLPYFVNGLHRFPLADVAIGYHDPKDLWPATVPYVGGWLHLFGVLSMAFAPATLLCVAFASGFASVWASTRRAWTVAGAHAVVVLGCLAAAAWFFTPFAEALVGWQLD
;
A
#
# COMPACT_ATOMS: atom_id res chain seq x y z
N MET A 1 11.97 -19.55 -5.56
CA MET A 1 12.13 -18.09 -5.35
C MET A 1 13.54 -17.71 -4.90
N THR A 2 14.60 -18.35 -5.44
CA THR A 2 15.99 -18.15 -5.01
C THR A 2 16.84 -17.49 -6.11
N THR A 3 16.20 -16.66 -6.95
CA THR A 3 16.84 -16.00 -8.09
C THR A 3 16.51 -14.51 -8.07
N VAL A 4 17.31 -13.71 -8.78
CA VAL A 4 17.01 -12.27 -8.97
C VAL A 4 15.63 -12.07 -9.59
N ARG A 5 15.25 -12.91 -10.55
CA ARG A 5 13.89 -12.88 -11.14
C ARG A 5 12.80 -13.10 -10.10
N GLY A 6 13.02 -13.98 -9.12
CA GLY A 6 12.10 -14.19 -8.01
C GLY A 6 11.93 -12.94 -7.15
N ALA A 7 13.04 -12.28 -6.80
CA ALA A 7 13.01 -11.01 -6.06
C ALA A 7 12.27 -9.92 -6.86
N VAL A 8 12.51 -9.81 -8.16
CA VAL A 8 11.81 -8.85 -9.03
C VAL A 8 10.30 -9.11 -9.03
N TRP A 9 9.87 -10.37 -9.17
CA TRP A 9 8.44 -10.71 -9.10
C TRP A 9 7.81 -10.34 -7.76
N LEU A 10 8.50 -10.62 -6.66
CA LEU A 10 8.05 -10.21 -5.32
C LEU A 10 7.93 -8.68 -5.20
N GLY A 11 8.90 -7.94 -5.75
CA GLY A 11 8.83 -6.48 -5.83
C GLY A 11 7.64 -5.97 -6.64
N VAL A 12 7.31 -6.62 -7.77
CA VAL A 12 6.14 -6.29 -8.58
C VAL A 12 4.84 -6.56 -7.81
N VAL A 13 4.75 -7.65 -7.05
CA VAL A 13 3.60 -7.96 -6.19
C VAL A 13 3.44 -6.91 -5.09
N ALA A 14 4.53 -6.52 -4.43
CA ALA A 14 4.51 -5.44 -3.43
C ALA A 14 4.02 -4.12 -4.05
N LEU A 15 4.54 -3.75 -5.23
CA LEU A 15 4.12 -2.55 -5.94
C LEU A 15 2.62 -2.61 -6.31
N ALA A 16 2.15 -3.72 -6.86
CA ALA A 16 0.74 -3.89 -7.21
C ALA A 16 -0.17 -3.74 -5.99
N GLY A 17 0.23 -4.28 -4.83
CA GLY A 17 -0.53 -4.15 -3.58
C GLY A 17 -0.69 -2.70 -3.11
N VAL A 18 0.35 -1.88 -3.24
CA VAL A 18 0.29 -0.46 -2.83
C VAL A 18 -0.29 0.47 -3.88
N VAL A 19 -0.19 0.12 -5.18
CA VAL A 19 -0.75 0.94 -6.26
C VAL A 19 -2.27 1.06 -6.14
N VAL A 20 -2.95 -0.03 -5.75
CA VAL A 20 -4.41 0.03 -5.54
C VAL A 20 -4.76 1.04 -4.44
N TYR A 21 -4.06 1.01 -3.30
CA TYR A 21 -4.24 1.98 -2.22
C TYR A 21 -3.91 3.41 -2.68
N ALA A 22 -2.81 3.61 -3.40
CA ALA A 22 -2.42 4.92 -3.90
C ALA A 22 -3.49 5.50 -4.86
N VAL A 23 -4.04 4.69 -5.75
CA VAL A 23 -5.01 5.12 -6.76
C VAL A 23 -6.42 5.32 -6.20
N LEU A 24 -6.84 4.50 -5.23
CA LEU A 24 -8.22 4.51 -4.72
C LEU A 24 -8.40 5.24 -3.39
N VAL A 25 -7.31 5.60 -2.70
CA VAL A 25 -7.38 6.32 -1.42
C VAL A 25 -6.60 7.62 -1.50
N VAL A 26 -5.29 7.55 -1.79
CA VAL A 26 -4.40 8.71 -1.73
C VAL A 26 -4.69 9.69 -2.87
N LEU A 27 -4.84 9.21 -4.10
CA LEU A 27 -5.14 10.04 -5.25
C LEU A 27 -6.49 10.78 -5.10
N PRO A 28 -7.60 10.12 -4.71
CA PRO A 28 -8.87 10.80 -4.42
C PRO A 28 -8.75 11.89 -3.37
N TYR A 29 -7.95 11.70 -2.32
CA TYR A 29 -7.70 12.74 -1.32
C TYR A 29 -7.16 14.03 -1.98
N PHE A 30 -6.19 13.91 -2.89
CA PHE A 30 -5.64 15.07 -3.58
C PHE A 30 -6.58 15.64 -4.65
N VAL A 31 -7.24 14.77 -5.43
CA VAL A 31 -8.16 15.16 -6.51
C VAL A 31 -9.35 15.94 -5.98
N ASN A 32 -9.92 15.54 -4.84
CA ASN A 32 -11.03 16.26 -4.20
C ASN A 32 -10.55 17.50 -3.40
N GLY A 33 -9.26 17.82 -3.43
CA GLY A 33 -8.74 19.03 -2.78
C GLY A 33 -8.66 18.95 -1.26
N LEU A 34 -8.76 17.76 -0.66
CA LEU A 34 -8.82 17.59 0.79
C LEU A 34 -7.53 18.02 1.51
N HIS A 35 -6.41 18.04 0.77
CA HIS A 35 -5.11 18.58 1.23
C HIS A 35 -5.13 20.08 1.59
N ARG A 36 -6.20 20.80 1.27
CA ARG A 36 -6.35 22.22 1.63
C ARG A 36 -6.95 22.42 3.02
N PHE A 37 -7.54 21.38 3.59
CA PHE A 37 -8.16 21.41 4.91
C PHE A 37 -7.21 20.88 5.98
N PRO A 38 -7.40 21.28 7.25
CA PRO A 38 -6.73 20.63 8.37
C PRO A 38 -6.96 19.11 8.35
N LEU A 39 -5.90 18.35 8.59
CA LEU A 39 -5.95 16.88 8.62
C LEU A 39 -6.97 16.33 9.63
N ALA A 40 -7.17 17.04 10.75
CA ALA A 40 -8.17 16.68 11.75
C ALA A 40 -9.60 16.76 11.20
N ASP A 41 -9.92 17.76 10.37
CA ASP A 41 -11.27 17.91 9.81
C ASP A 41 -11.58 16.79 8.82
N VAL A 42 -10.57 16.35 8.06
CA VAL A 42 -10.69 15.19 7.15
C VAL A 42 -10.86 13.89 7.95
N ALA A 43 -10.11 13.71 9.04
CA ALA A 43 -10.16 12.50 9.86
C ALA A 43 -11.50 12.32 10.60
N ILE A 44 -12.24 13.40 10.85
CA ILE A 44 -13.54 13.40 11.55
C ILE A 44 -14.71 13.27 10.54
N GLY A 45 -14.42 13.13 9.24
CA GLY A 45 -15.46 12.83 8.25
C GLY A 45 -16.35 14.01 7.86
N TYR A 46 -15.93 15.25 8.12
CA TYR A 46 -16.63 16.45 7.62
C TYR A 46 -16.80 16.48 6.09
N HIS A 47 -16.01 15.68 5.37
CA HIS A 47 -16.06 15.52 3.93
C HIS A 47 -16.32 14.06 3.58
N ASP A 48 -17.57 13.62 3.67
CA ASP A 48 -17.97 12.23 3.47
C ASP A 48 -17.41 11.64 2.14
N PRO A 49 -16.64 10.54 2.18
CA PRO A 49 -16.06 9.96 0.98
C PRO A 49 -17.10 9.49 -0.03
N LYS A 50 -18.32 9.15 0.39
CA LYS A 50 -19.38 8.66 -0.51
C LYS A 50 -19.90 9.75 -1.45
N ASP A 51 -19.76 11.01 -1.05
CA ASP A 51 -20.19 12.18 -1.81
C ASP A 51 -19.07 12.74 -2.72
N LEU A 52 -17.90 12.09 -2.72
CA LEU A 52 -16.71 12.53 -3.44
C LEU A 52 -16.29 11.54 -4.53
N TRP A 53 -15.47 12.00 -5.47
CA TRP A 53 -14.87 11.10 -6.47
C TRP A 53 -13.87 10.16 -5.77
N PRO A 54 -13.80 8.85 -6.10
CA PRO A 54 -14.48 8.16 -7.19
C PRO A 54 -15.84 7.53 -6.82
N ALA A 55 -16.32 7.70 -5.59
CA ALA A 55 -17.58 7.09 -5.13
C ALA A 55 -18.81 7.61 -5.89
N THR A 56 -18.74 8.84 -6.41
CA THR A 56 -19.80 9.46 -7.23
C THR A 56 -19.87 8.98 -8.68
N VAL A 57 -18.93 8.14 -9.14
CA VAL A 57 -18.95 7.63 -10.52
C VAL A 57 -20.16 6.68 -10.70
N PRO A 58 -21.07 6.93 -11.66
CA PRO A 58 -22.26 6.10 -11.86
C PRO A 58 -21.92 4.62 -12.03
N TYR A 59 -22.70 3.74 -11.38
CA TYR A 59 -22.63 2.27 -11.46
C TYR A 59 -21.37 1.59 -10.89
N VAL A 60 -20.24 2.29 -10.80
CA VAL A 60 -18.96 1.70 -10.34
C VAL A 60 -18.40 2.34 -9.08
N GLY A 61 -18.86 3.52 -8.66
CA GLY A 61 -18.28 4.26 -7.55
C GLY A 61 -18.29 3.50 -6.21
N GLY A 62 -19.39 2.80 -5.90
CA GLY A 62 -19.46 1.94 -4.71
C GLY A 62 -18.43 0.82 -4.70
N TRP A 63 -18.14 0.21 -5.87
CA TRP A 63 -17.09 -0.80 -6.01
C TRP A 63 -15.69 -0.21 -5.83
N LEU A 64 -15.45 0.97 -6.41
CA LEU A 64 -14.17 1.67 -6.28
C LEU A 64 -13.89 2.05 -4.82
N HIS A 65 -14.91 2.53 -4.10
CA HIS A 65 -14.80 2.80 -2.67
C HIS A 65 -14.54 1.52 -1.86
N LEU A 66 -15.27 0.42 -2.12
CA LEU A 66 -15.02 -0.87 -1.47
C LEU A 66 -13.57 -1.35 -1.67
N PHE A 67 -13.06 -1.29 -2.91
CA PHE A 67 -11.66 -1.67 -3.18
C PHE A 67 -10.66 -0.72 -2.49
N GLY A 68 -10.99 0.58 -2.37
CA GLY A 68 -10.24 1.53 -1.58
C GLY A 68 -10.14 1.11 -0.11
N VAL A 69 -11.27 0.85 0.54
CA VAL A 69 -11.33 0.40 1.94
C VAL A 69 -10.57 -0.91 2.14
N LEU A 70 -10.80 -1.92 1.29
CA LEU A 70 -10.08 -3.19 1.36
C LEU A 70 -8.57 -3.01 1.20
N SER A 71 -8.14 -2.11 0.31
CA SER A 71 -6.72 -1.85 0.09
C SER A 71 -5.99 -1.33 1.32
N MET A 72 -6.69 -0.69 2.27
CA MET A 72 -6.09 -0.19 3.52
C MET A 72 -5.54 -1.31 4.39
N ALA A 73 -6.20 -2.47 4.40
CA ALA A 73 -5.72 -3.66 5.10
C ALA A 73 -4.77 -4.49 4.21
N PHE A 74 -5.11 -4.66 2.93
CA PHE A 74 -4.35 -5.53 2.03
C PHE A 74 -3.00 -4.96 1.59
N ALA A 75 -2.85 -3.65 1.46
CA ALA A 75 -1.57 -3.03 1.09
C ALA A 75 -0.48 -3.28 2.16
N PRO A 76 -0.67 -2.93 3.45
CA PRO A 76 0.35 -3.22 4.47
C PRO A 76 0.54 -4.74 4.66
N ALA A 77 -0.52 -5.55 4.59
CA ALA A 77 -0.40 -7.00 4.68
C ALA A 77 0.44 -7.58 3.54
N THR A 78 0.26 -7.10 2.31
CA THR A 78 1.03 -7.55 1.14
C THR A 78 2.50 -7.18 1.28
N LEU A 79 2.81 -5.95 1.73
CA LEU A 79 4.19 -5.52 1.98
C LEU A 79 4.88 -6.42 3.02
N LEU A 80 4.21 -6.72 4.14
CA LEU A 80 4.74 -7.60 5.16
C LEU A 80 4.94 -9.02 4.65
N CYS A 81 3.95 -9.59 3.97
CA CYS A 81 4.05 -10.93 3.38
C CYS A 81 5.21 -11.04 2.37
N VAL A 82 5.40 -10.02 1.52
CA VAL A 82 6.51 -9.98 0.56
C VAL A 82 7.86 -9.84 1.26
N ALA A 83 7.95 -9.00 2.29
CA ALA A 83 9.17 -8.88 3.10
C ALA A 83 9.53 -10.21 3.77
N PHE A 84 8.56 -10.89 4.39
CA PHE A 84 8.76 -12.21 4.98
C PHE A 84 9.18 -13.25 3.94
N ALA A 85 8.46 -13.35 2.82
CA ALA A 85 8.80 -14.29 1.75
C ALA A 85 10.21 -14.07 1.21
N SER A 86 10.62 -12.80 1.05
CA SER A 86 11.96 -12.43 0.59
C SER A 86 13.06 -12.77 1.61
N GLY A 87 12.77 -12.56 2.90
CA GLY A 87 13.67 -12.93 4.00
C GLY A 87 13.88 -14.44 4.09
N PHE A 88 12.79 -15.22 4.12
CA PHE A 88 12.86 -16.69 4.16
C PHE A 88 13.56 -17.30 2.95
N ALA A 89 13.27 -16.77 1.75
CA ALA A 89 13.94 -17.22 0.52
C ALA A 89 15.46 -17.02 0.58
N SER A 90 15.93 -15.96 1.26
CA SER A 90 17.35 -15.65 1.42
C SER A 90 18.05 -16.55 2.43
N VAL A 91 17.37 -16.91 3.54
CA VAL A 91 17.90 -17.86 4.53
C VAL A 91 18.17 -19.23 3.88
N TRP A 92 17.26 -19.69 3.01
CA TRP A 92 17.39 -20.98 2.33
C TRP A 92 18.37 -20.95 1.14
N ALA A 93 18.65 -19.77 0.57
CA ALA A 93 19.63 -19.60 -0.50
C ALA A 93 21.10 -19.59 0.00
N SER A 94 21.33 -19.58 1.33
CA SER A 94 22.66 -19.45 1.96
C SER A 94 23.68 -20.56 1.64
N THR A 95 23.27 -21.61 0.93
CA THR A 95 24.13 -22.73 0.53
C THR A 95 24.95 -22.48 -0.75
N ARG A 96 24.67 -21.43 -1.52
CA ARG A 96 25.48 -21.03 -2.70
C ARG A 96 25.83 -19.55 -2.59
N ARG A 97 27.11 -19.19 -2.73
CA ARG A 97 27.63 -17.80 -2.77
C ARG A 97 26.92 -16.96 -3.85
N ALA A 98 25.72 -16.47 -3.56
CA ALA A 98 24.87 -15.73 -4.48
C ALA A 98 24.54 -14.35 -3.88
N TRP A 99 25.59 -13.57 -3.58
CA TRP A 99 25.48 -12.22 -3.01
C TRP A 99 24.55 -11.31 -3.80
N THR A 100 24.49 -11.46 -5.12
CA THR A 100 23.57 -10.72 -5.99
C THR A 100 22.10 -11.04 -5.72
N VAL A 101 21.79 -12.31 -5.45
CA VAL A 101 20.42 -12.75 -5.11
C VAL A 101 20.05 -12.25 -3.71
N ALA A 102 20.95 -12.36 -2.74
CA ALA A 102 20.73 -11.85 -1.39
C ALA A 102 20.53 -10.33 -1.39
N GLY A 103 21.36 -9.60 -2.13
CA GLY A 103 21.22 -8.15 -2.32
C GLY A 103 19.88 -7.75 -2.94
N ALA A 104 19.42 -8.48 -3.96
CA ALA A 104 18.12 -8.20 -4.58
C ALA A 104 16.95 -8.38 -3.59
N HIS A 105 16.94 -9.45 -2.80
CA HIS A 105 15.91 -9.66 -1.78
C HIS A 105 16.02 -8.63 -0.65
N ALA A 106 17.23 -8.25 -0.24
CA ALA A 106 17.43 -7.22 0.78
C ALA A 106 16.83 -5.86 0.34
N VAL A 107 17.03 -5.47 -0.93
CA VAL A 107 16.40 -4.26 -1.49
C VAL A 107 14.88 -4.34 -1.43
N VAL A 108 14.30 -5.49 -1.79
CA VAL A 108 12.83 -5.70 -1.73
C VAL A 108 12.33 -5.61 -0.28
N VAL A 109 13.01 -6.26 0.66
CA VAL A 109 12.65 -6.21 2.09
C VAL A 109 12.70 -4.78 2.61
N LEU A 110 13.81 -4.07 2.38
CA LEU A 110 13.97 -2.68 2.82
C LEU A 110 12.91 -1.77 2.20
N GLY A 111 12.63 -1.93 0.90
CA GLY A 111 11.57 -1.19 0.23
C GLY A 111 10.18 -1.47 0.82
N CYS A 112 9.87 -2.73 1.13
CA CYS A 112 8.61 -3.10 1.75
C CYS A 112 8.47 -2.55 3.17
N LEU A 113 9.53 -2.60 3.98
CA LEU A 113 9.53 -2.04 5.34
C LEU A 113 9.41 -0.51 5.32
N ALA A 114 10.12 0.16 4.41
CA ALA A 114 10.01 1.60 4.23
C ALA A 114 8.60 2.01 3.78
N ALA A 115 8.00 1.26 2.84
CA ALA A 115 6.62 1.48 2.43
C ALA A 115 5.62 1.15 3.54
N ALA A 116 5.88 0.13 4.36
CA ALA A 116 5.01 -0.21 5.50
C ALA A 116 5.02 0.89 6.57
N ALA A 117 6.15 1.59 6.73
CA ALA A 117 6.27 2.72 7.66
C ALA A 117 5.28 3.86 7.35
N TRP A 118 4.87 4.02 6.08
CA TRP A 118 3.82 4.96 5.68
C TRP A 118 2.52 4.78 6.47
N PHE A 119 2.11 3.53 6.72
CA PHE A 119 0.85 3.21 7.39
C PHE A 119 0.87 3.52 8.90
N PHE A 120 2.02 3.89 9.45
CA PHE A 120 2.16 4.37 10.83
C PHE A 120 2.23 5.91 10.92
N THR A 121 2.05 6.61 9.81
CA THR A 121 2.06 8.08 9.81
C THR A 121 0.68 8.62 10.24
N PRO A 122 0.62 9.79 10.89
CA PRO A 122 -0.66 10.45 11.21
C PRO A 122 -1.52 10.73 9.97
N PHE A 123 -0.87 10.92 8.82
CA PHE A 123 -1.57 11.12 7.55
C PHE A 123 -2.31 9.85 7.10
N ALA A 124 -1.65 8.69 7.14
CA ALA A 124 -2.31 7.43 6.81
C ALA A 124 -3.44 7.10 7.79
N GLU A 125 -3.25 7.38 9.08
CA GLU A 125 -4.29 7.25 10.11
C GLU A 125 -5.51 8.12 9.80
N ALA A 126 -5.30 9.39 9.45
CA ALA A 126 -6.38 10.30 9.06
C ALA A 126 -7.14 9.83 7.81
N LEU A 127 -6.44 9.25 6.83
CA LEU A 127 -7.08 8.67 5.63
C LEU A 127 -7.94 7.45 5.97
N VAL A 128 -7.52 6.63 6.94
CA VAL A 128 -8.33 5.51 7.43
C VAL A 128 -9.58 6.03 8.15
N GLY A 129 -9.42 7.01 9.04
CA GLY A 129 -10.55 7.64 9.73
C GLY A 129 -11.57 8.21 8.75
N TRP A 130 -11.08 8.97 7.76
CA TRP A 130 -11.92 9.55 6.71
C TRP A 130 -12.73 8.50 5.95
N GLN A 131 -12.13 7.38 5.54
CA GLN A 131 -12.76 6.40 4.66
C GLN A 131 -13.68 5.40 5.37
N LEU A 132 -13.65 5.38 6.71
CA LEU A 132 -14.51 4.53 7.54
C LEU A 132 -15.71 5.28 8.13
N ASP A 133 -15.78 6.60 7.96
CA ASP A 133 -16.97 7.42 8.26
C ASP A 133 -17.97 7.37 7.10
#